data_AF-A0A952N2H5-F1
#
_entry.id   AF-A0A952N2H5-F1
#
_cell.length_a   1.000
_cell.length_b   1.000
_cell.length_c   1.000
_cell.angle_alpha   90.00
_cell.angle_beta   90.00
_cell.angle_gamma   90.00
#
_symmetry.space_group_name_H-M   'P 1'
#
loop_
_entity.id
_entity.type
_entity.pdbx_description
1 polymer ?
#
loop_
_entity_poly.entity_id
_entity_poly.type
_entity_poly.pdbx_seq_one_letter_code
_entity_poly.pdbx_strand_id
1 'polypeptide(L)'
;MRDFNSNFYCTSIDDINEFNNNEFSYQDGVEAILDTMHMVRFEKERIESKYQEPYIDIVYNGIIVIENKEFHEFNLTSYTTSAGLEVYLSFFATKKPFDIFEHDPMTNRMNSILKRVE
;
A
#
# COMPACT_ATOMS: atom_id res chain seq x y z
N MET A 1 3.50 7.83 -20.31
CA MET A 1 2.84 7.61 -21.63
C MET A 1 3.33 6.27 -22.18
N ARG A 2 2.47 5.41 -22.74
CA ARG A 2 2.86 4.11 -23.34
C ARG A 2 3.17 4.27 -24.83
N ASP A 3 4.15 3.53 -25.34
CA ASP A 3 4.32 3.32 -26.79
C ASP A 3 3.74 1.98 -27.26
N PHE A 4 3.71 1.81 -28.59
CA PHE A 4 3.12 0.67 -29.30
C PHE A 4 3.83 -0.68 -29.01
N ASN A 5 5.02 -0.65 -28.41
CA ASN A 5 5.82 -1.84 -28.09
C ASN A 5 5.81 -2.19 -26.60
N SER A 6 4.92 -1.59 -25.81
CA SER A 6 4.81 -1.83 -24.37
C SER A 6 6.08 -1.49 -23.57
N ASN A 7 6.94 -0.61 -24.11
CA ASN A 7 8.07 -0.10 -23.34
C ASN A 7 7.59 0.95 -22.33
N PHE A 8 8.06 0.83 -21.08
CA PHE A 8 7.81 1.81 -20.03
C PHE A 8 8.83 2.94 -20.18
N TYR A 9 8.37 4.12 -20.62
CA TYR A 9 9.14 5.35 -20.44
C TYR A 9 8.71 5.97 -19.11
N CYS A 10 9.39 5.57 -18.03
CA CYS A 10 9.48 6.42 -16.86
C CYS A 10 10.51 7.50 -17.21
N THR A 11 10.07 8.75 -17.37
CA THR A 11 11.00 9.89 -17.37
C THR A 11 11.71 9.90 -16.02
N SER A 12 13.04 9.87 -16.03
CA SER A 12 13.88 9.83 -14.83
C SER A 12 13.67 11.09 -13.98
N ILE A 13 12.68 11.02 -13.09
CA ILE A 13 12.73 11.72 -11.80
C ILE A 13 13.40 10.79 -10.75
N ASP A 14 13.77 9.58 -11.16
CA ASP A 14 14.46 8.56 -10.36
C ASP A 14 15.97 8.85 -10.14
N ASP A 15 16.53 9.94 -10.65
CA ASP A 15 17.96 10.27 -10.46
C ASP A 15 18.27 11.08 -9.16
N ILE A 16 17.31 11.31 -8.26
CA ILE A 16 17.55 12.01 -6.97
C ILE A 16 17.27 11.10 -5.75
N ASN A 17 17.51 9.79 -5.86
CA ASN A 17 17.54 8.90 -4.69
C ASN A 17 18.70 7.88 -4.77
N GLU A 18 19.87 8.31 -5.23
CA GLU A 18 21.09 7.50 -5.11
C GLU A 18 21.44 7.24 -3.63
N PHE A 19 21.37 5.97 -3.23
CA PHE A 19 22.16 5.33 -2.16
C PHE A 19 22.08 5.93 -0.74
N ASN A 20 20.89 5.93 -0.14
CA ASN A 20 20.80 5.83 1.31
C ASN A 20 19.88 4.66 1.68
N ASN A 21 20.27 3.85 2.67
CA ASN A 21 19.49 2.76 3.30
C ASN A 21 18.11 3.20 3.87
N ASN A 22 17.64 4.39 3.52
CA ASN A 22 16.37 4.98 3.93
C ASN A 22 15.20 4.60 3.00
N GLU A 23 15.45 3.97 1.84
CA GLU A 23 14.40 3.59 0.88
C GLU A 23 13.31 2.71 1.52
N PHE A 24 13.74 1.73 2.33
CA PHE A 24 12.84 0.85 3.08
C PHE A 24 12.34 1.48 4.39
N SER A 25 13.06 2.43 4.99
CA SER A 25 12.68 2.99 6.30
C SER A 25 11.29 3.66 6.32
N TYR A 26 10.86 4.21 5.18
CA TYR A 26 9.52 4.76 5.05
C TYR A 26 8.48 3.65 4.92
N GLN A 27 8.75 2.63 4.09
CA GLN A 27 7.87 1.48 3.87
C GLN A 27 7.68 0.70 5.17
N ASP A 28 8.78 0.29 5.81
CA ASP A 28 8.80 -0.39 7.10
C ASP A 28 8.07 0.43 8.18
N GLY A 29 8.23 1.75 8.15
CA GLY A 29 7.56 2.68 9.06
C GLY A 29 6.04 2.72 8.86
N VAL A 30 5.58 2.73 7.61
CA VAL A 30 4.15 2.67 7.28
C VAL A 30 3.56 1.31 7.65
N GLU A 31 4.25 0.22 7.31
CA GLU A 31 3.84 -1.14 7.67
C GLU A 31 3.70 -1.29 9.19
N ALA A 32 4.68 -0.83 9.96
CA ALA A 32 4.62 -0.84 11.43
C ALA A 32 3.44 -0.01 11.97
N ILE A 33 3.14 1.15 11.36
CA ILE A 33 1.99 1.96 11.75
C ILE A 33 0.69 1.22 11.45
N LEU A 34 0.53 0.71 10.23
CA LEU A 34 -0.65 -0.05 9.81
C LEU A 34 -0.88 -1.27 10.72
N ASP A 35 0.19 -2.00 11.09
CA ASP A 35 0.11 -3.16 11.97
C ASP A 35 -0.34 -2.81 13.41
N THR A 36 -0.19 -1.56 13.83
CA THR A 36 -0.72 -1.08 15.12
C THR A 36 -2.18 -0.63 15.06
N MET A 37 -2.76 -0.41 13.87
CA MET A 37 -4.13 0.07 13.73
C MET A 37 -5.16 -1.03 14.04
N HIS A 38 -6.12 -0.72 14.90
CA HIS A 38 -7.17 -1.68 15.30
C HIS A 38 -7.96 -2.24 14.12
N MET A 39 -8.27 -1.43 13.11
CA MET A 39 -8.99 -1.86 11.90
C MET A 39 -8.21 -2.92 11.10
N VAL A 40 -6.89 -2.74 10.97
CA VAL A 40 -6.02 -3.67 10.24
C VAL A 40 -5.92 -5.00 10.99
N ARG A 41 -5.76 -4.95 12.31
CA ARG A 41 -5.73 -6.15 13.17
C ARG A 41 -7.04 -6.92 13.11
N PHE A 42 -8.16 -6.22 13.21
CA PHE A 42 -9.48 -6.83 13.10
C PHE A 42 -9.68 -7.54 11.76
N GLU A 43 -9.28 -6.89 10.65
CA GLU A 43 -9.37 -7.51 9.33
C GLU A 43 -8.44 -8.71 9.18
N LYS A 44 -7.20 -8.65 9.69
CA LYS A 44 -6.29 -9.81 9.76
C LYS A 44 -6.96 -10.98 10.47
N GLU A 45 -7.43 -10.79 11.70
CA GLU A 45 -8.09 -11.84 12.49
C GLU A 45 -9.34 -12.40 11.78
N ARG A 46 -10.13 -11.53 11.15
CA ARG A 46 -11.34 -11.93 10.39
C ARG A 46 -10.99 -12.82 9.20
N ILE A 47 -9.93 -12.48 8.46
CA ILE A 47 -9.48 -13.23 7.29
C ILE A 47 -8.86 -14.56 7.74
N GLU A 48 -7.97 -14.54 8.72
CA GLU A 48 -7.33 -15.74 9.29
C GLU A 48 -8.40 -16.75 9.75
N SER A 49 -9.45 -16.29 10.44
CA SER A 49 -10.55 -17.13 10.90
C SER A 49 -11.43 -17.65 9.75
N LYS A 50 -11.77 -16.79 8.78
CA LYS A 50 -12.67 -17.15 7.66
C LYS A 50 -12.03 -18.15 6.71
N TYR A 51 -10.74 -17.99 6.42
CA TYR A 51 -10.04 -18.75 5.40
C TYR A 51 -9.09 -19.81 5.99
N GLN A 52 -8.93 -19.87 7.32
CA GLN A 52 -7.94 -20.71 8.00
C GLN A 52 -6.51 -20.44 7.50
N GLU A 53 -6.25 -19.20 7.10
CA GLU A 53 -4.98 -18.76 6.52
C GLU A 53 -4.13 -18.16 7.63
N PRO A 54 -2.99 -18.75 8.01
CA PRO A 54 -2.17 -18.25 9.11
C PRO A 54 -1.24 -17.09 8.71
N TYR A 55 -1.21 -16.71 7.43
CA TYR A 55 -0.23 -15.75 6.90
C TYR A 55 -0.92 -14.63 6.11
N ILE A 56 -1.29 -13.57 6.83
CA ILE A 56 -1.80 -12.31 6.25
C ILE A 56 -0.77 -11.21 6.45
N ASP A 57 -0.21 -10.74 5.35
CA ASP A 57 0.88 -9.76 5.33
C ASP A 57 0.43 -8.42 4.76
N ILE A 58 1.09 -7.36 5.20
CA ILE A 58 1.01 -6.04 4.59
C ILE A 58 2.15 -5.95 3.59
N VAL A 59 1.82 -5.71 2.32
CA VAL A 59 2.81 -5.71 1.23
C VAL A 59 2.78 -4.37 0.53
N TYR A 60 3.94 -3.71 0.44
CA TYR A 60 4.12 -2.55 -0.42
C TYR A 60 4.03 -2.94 -1.90
N ASN A 61 3.09 -2.34 -2.63
CA ASN A 61 2.82 -2.67 -4.04
C ASN A 61 3.48 -1.68 -5.02
N GLY A 62 3.70 -0.43 -4.60
CA GLY A 62 4.35 0.58 -5.43
C GLY A 62 3.77 1.97 -5.24
N ILE A 63 4.08 2.87 -6.19
CA ILE A 63 3.57 4.23 -6.23
C ILE A 63 2.48 4.32 -7.30
N ILE A 64 1.34 4.86 -6.93
CA ILE A 64 0.24 5.16 -7.84
C ILE A 64 -0.05 6.65 -7.90
N VAL A 65 -0.64 7.10 -9.01
CA VAL A 65 -1.03 8.50 -9.19
C VAL A 65 -2.55 8.60 -9.31
N ILE A 66 -3.16 9.35 -8.39
CA ILE A 66 -4.60 9.65 -8.39
C ILE A 66 -4.75 11.17 -8.39
N GLU A 67 -5.48 11.74 -9.36
CA GLU A 67 -5.72 13.19 -9.46
C GLU A 67 -4.43 14.05 -9.39
N ASN A 68 -3.37 13.62 -10.09
CA ASN A 68 -2.04 14.24 -10.09
C ASN A 68 -1.33 14.26 -8.72
N LYS A 69 -1.70 13.38 -7.80
CA LYS A 69 -1.02 13.18 -6.52
C LYS A 69 -0.47 11.76 -6.44
N GLU A 70 0.74 11.64 -5.90
CA GLU A 70 1.43 10.37 -5.70
C GLU A 70 1.04 9.76 -4.34
N PHE A 71 0.78 8.45 -4.36
CA PHE A 71 0.48 7.66 -3.18
C PHE A 71 1.30 6.38 -3.19
N HIS A 72 1.82 6.01 -2.02
CA HIS A 72 2.41 4.70 -1.76
C HIS A 72 1.30 3.71 -1.43
N GLU A 73 1.14 2.67 -2.23
CA GLU A 73 0.11 1.64 -2.06
C GLU A 73 0.64 0.48 -1.21
N PHE A 74 -0.12 0.10 -0.19
CA PHE A 74 0.11 -1.05 0.67
C PHE A 74 -1.13 -1.92 0.68
N ASN A 75 -0.97 -3.23 0.52
CA ASN A 75 -2.08 -4.17 0.44
C ASN A 75 -2.03 -5.17 1.59
N LEU A 76 -3.19 -5.43 2.19
CA LEU A 76 -3.38 -6.59 3.05
C LEU A 76 -3.64 -7.80 2.17
N THR A 77 -2.71 -8.76 2.19
CA THR A 77 -2.71 -9.87 1.24
C THR A 77 -2.56 -11.24 1.90
N SER A 78 -3.07 -12.26 1.23
CA SER A 78 -2.74 -13.66 1.52
C SER A 78 -2.17 -14.34 0.27
N TYR A 79 -1.24 -15.27 0.48
CA TYR A 79 -0.71 -16.14 -0.56
C TYR A 79 -1.40 -17.49 -0.47
N THR A 80 -2.62 -17.60 -1.02
CA THR A 80 -3.27 -18.91 -1.06
C THR A 80 -2.57 -19.82 -2.08
N THR A 81 -2.39 -21.08 -1.70
CA THR A 81 -1.67 -22.08 -2.53
C THR A 81 -2.39 -22.47 -3.82
N SER A 82 -3.62 -22.02 -4.03
CA SER A 82 -4.44 -22.41 -5.20
C SER A 82 -5.05 -21.26 -6.00
N ALA A 83 -5.28 -20.08 -5.41
CA ALA A 83 -5.84 -18.92 -6.12
C ALA A 83 -4.82 -17.81 -6.43
N GLY A 84 -3.60 -17.91 -5.89
CA GLY A 84 -2.58 -16.87 -6.02
C GLY A 84 -2.71 -15.78 -4.94
N LEU A 85 -2.09 -14.64 -5.19
CA LEU A 85 -2.12 -13.47 -4.31
C LEU A 85 -3.54 -12.87 -4.28
N GLU A 86 -4.19 -12.90 -3.12
CA GLU A 86 -5.48 -12.23 -2.89
C GLU A 86 -5.24 -10.91 -2.14
N VAL A 87 -5.88 -9.82 -2.59
CA VAL A 87 -5.85 -8.50 -1.94
C VAL A 87 -7.18 -8.26 -1.24
N TYR A 88 -7.15 -8.05 0.07
CA TYR A 88 -8.36 -7.83 0.88
C TYR A 88 -8.65 -6.36 1.14
N LEU A 89 -7.61 -5.59 1.45
CA LEU A 89 -7.70 -4.15 1.70
C LEU A 89 -6.48 -3.45 1.11
N SER A 90 -6.70 -2.25 0.61
CA SER A 90 -5.66 -1.37 0.08
C SER A 90 -5.59 -0.09 0.91
N PHE A 91 -4.37 0.28 1.27
CA PHE A 91 -4.02 1.49 1.99
C PHE A 91 -3.14 2.36 1.12
N PHE A 92 -3.35 3.67 1.20
CA PHE A 92 -2.57 4.66 0.49
C PHE A 92 -1.90 5.60 1.47
N ALA A 93 -0.59 5.81 1.33
CA ALA A 93 0.16 6.71 2.17
C ALA A 93 0.84 7.82 1.36
N THR A 94 0.84 9.04 1.87
CA THR A 94 1.60 10.16 1.30
C THR A 94 2.91 10.34 2.06
N LYS A 95 3.98 10.74 1.37
CA LYS A 95 5.28 11.02 2.02
C LYS A 95 5.24 12.31 2.82
N LYS A 96 4.67 13.39 2.25
CA LYS A 96 4.52 14.71 2.88
C LYS A 96 3.29 15.44 2.34
N PRO A 97 2.39 15.96 3.21
CA PRO A 97 2.26 15.60 4.62
C PRO A 97 2.06 14.09 4.79
N PHE A 98 2.39 13.52 5.95
CA PHE A 98 2.24 12.08 6.17
C PHE A 98 0.79 11.74 6.53
N ASP A 99 0.04 11.30 5.53
CA ASP A 99 -1.35 10.89 5.68
C ASP A 99 -1.50 9.43 5.23
N ILE A 100 -2.40 8.70 5.88
CA ILE A 100 -2.79 7.34 5.49
C ILE A 100 -4.29 7.33 5.20
N PHE A 101 -4.64 6.67 4.10
CA PHE A 101 -5.99 6.49 3.62
C PHE A 101 -6.30 5.00 3.46
N GLU A 102 -7.52 4.61 3.79
CA GLU A 102 -8.11 3.32 3.44
C GLU A 102 -8.92 3.47 2.15
N HIS A 103 -8.80 2.50 1.23
CA HIS A 103 -9.67 2.41 0.07
C HIS A 103 -10.85 1.49 0.34
N ASP A 104 -12.05 2.02 0.16
CA ASP A 104 -13.26 1.21 0.12
C ASP A 104 -13.60 0.89 -1.35
N PRO A 105 -13.40 -0.36 -1.80
CA PRO A 105 -13.68 -0.74 -3.18
C PRO A 105 -15.18 -0.75 -3.52
N MET A 106 -16.07 -0.87 -2.52
CA MET A 106 -17.53 -0.90 -2.75
C MET A 106 -18.07 0.48 -3.05
N THR A 107 -17.57 1.51 -2.35
CA THR A 107 -17.98 2.90 -2.59
C THR A 107 -17.03 3.65 -3.54
N ASN A 108 -15.89 3.04 -3.87
CA ASN A 108 -14.78 3.64 -4.60
C ASN A 108 -14.33 4.97 -3.97
N ARG A 109 -14.21 5.00 -2.65
CA ARG A 109 -13.82 6.18 -1.88
C ARG A 109 -12.54 5.92 -1.10
N MET A 110 -11.74 6.97 -0.95
CA MET A 110 -10.62 6.99 -0.02
C MET A 110 -11.04 7.67 1.28
N ASN A 111 -10.91 6.97 2.39
CA ASN A 111 -11.19 7.47 3.73
C ASN A 111 -9.87 7.77 4.42
N SER A 112 -9.69 8.99 4.91
CA SER A 112 -8.49 9.33 5.68
C SER A 112 -8.58 8.72 7.08
N ILE A 113 -7.60 7.89 7.43
CA ILE A 113 -7.54 7.17 8.70
C ILE A 113 -6.41 7.68 9.62
N LEU A 114 -5.41 8.34 9.04
CA LEU A 114 -4.39 9.07 9.78
C LEU A 114 -4.05 10.36 9.02
N LYS A 115 -3.95 11.47 9.76
CA LYS A 115 -3.38 12.71 9.26
C LYS A 115 -2.31 13.20 10.21
N ARG A 116 -1.08 13.42 9.73
CA ARG A 116 -0.08 14.20 10.48
C ARG A 116 0.01 15.59 9.87
N VAL A 117 -0.30 16.57 10.71
CA VAL A 117 -0.06 17.98 10.40
C VAL A 117 1.44 18.25 10.51
N GLU A 118 2.00 18.93 9.51
CA GLU A 118 3.42 19.31 9.43
C GLU A 118 3.93 20.06 10.66
#